data_AF-A0A1Z5K9U5-F1
#
_entry.id   AF-A0A1Z5K9U5-F1
#
_cell.length_a   1.000
_cell.length_b   1.000
_cell.length_c   1.000
_cell.angle_alpha   90.00
_cell.angle_beta   90.00
_cell.angle_gamma   90.00
#
_symmetry.space_group_name_H-M   'P 1'
#
loop_
_entity.id
_entity.type
_entity.pdbx_description
1 polymer ?
#
loop_
_entity_poly.entity_id
_entity_poly.type
_entity_poly.pdbx_seq_one_letter_code
_entity_poly.pdbx_strand_id
1 'polypeptide(L)'
;MQDRTMKRKITQCDQDDTLHDQSTTQEPNRERYLRCISEILDQGTYGSVNPEPATMNRRGKHEDTIAFQHGECEKGNAPNESSGIEERKSNLWRELKEELFFNPRKTGLFILFSLVIIFSLIFCAIALKYGLNRNKSGSNVVPPLTLVDTSPFPTISPSVSTSHLRNTAPSAAPSRSMQLFSPTLYAPILDPTGCPRHPTPAPLPGKKGVAFTLRPEGREGSWIENLPKVQALNGYWNYNWAAYRIDAQPMDMEFTPMIWGPWTVPEFIQDHVLPQIQSRRVKRLLGFNEPDKENQANMSVDQAIQFWPLLEETGLSLVSPSCVDPLGTWMEEFMDRAVELCYRVDWIGVHWYGGPNVNNFKTRMQAVYEKYGKPILITEFAPADWSASTVQNNRHSAETVLNFAKEAIPWLEEQPWVMGYAWFSFEIDRPEGTSSALFNLDGTLTPLGQYYASVRT
;
A
#
# COMPACT_ATOMS: atom_id res chain seq x y z
N MET A 1 47.91 -49.45 6.92
CA MET A 1 47.75 -50.43 5.81
C MET A 1 47.10 -49.71 4.65
N GLN A 2 47.88 -49.55 3.57
CA GLN A 2 47.52 -49.37 2.14
C GLN A 2 46.47 -48.33 1.71
N ASP A 3 47.02 -47.14 1.40
CA ASP A 3 46.92 -46.36 0.15
C ASP A 3 46.25 -47.01 -1.09
N ARG A 4 45.43 -46.24 -1.81
CA ARG A 4 45.22 -46.35 -3.26
C ARG A 4 44.64 -45.06 -3.87
N THR A 5 45.53 -44.22 -4.38
CA THR A 5 45.31 -43.27 -5.49
C THR A 5 44.84 -43.92 -6.79
N MET A 6 44.02 -43.21 -7.59
CA MET A 6 44.01 -43.38 -9.06
C MET A 6 43.87 -42.03 -9.79
N LYS A 7 44.70 -41.87 -10.82
CA LYS A 7 45.00 -40.65 -11.59
C LYS A 7 44.09 -40.49 -12.82
N ARG A 8 43.85 -39.21 -13.17
CA ARG A 8 43.74 -38.53 -14.49
C ARG A 8 43.35 -39.33 -15.75
N LYS A 9 42.48 -38.72 -16.55
CA LYS A 9 42.74 -38.49 -17.99
C LYS A 9 42.26 -37.11 -18.43
N ILE A 10 43.18 -36.39 -19.04
CA ILE A 10 43.05 -35.13 -19.79
C ILE A 10 42.87 -35.52 -21.25
N THR A 11 41.99 -34.81 -21.98
CA THR A 11 42.16 -34.65 -23.43
C THR A 11 41.71 -33.25 -23.83
N GLN A 12 42.60 -32.55 -24.52
CA GLN A 12 42.46 -31.23 -25.13
C GLN A 12 42.89 -31.38 -26.59
N CYS A 13 42.15 -30.75 -27.52
CA CYS A 13 42.52 -30.23 -28.85
C CYS A 13 41.38 -29.25 -29.22
N ASP A 14 41.57 -27.92 -29.28
CA ASP A 14 42.17 -27.09 -30.37
C ASP A 14 41.39 -27.24 -31.70
N GLN A 15 41.05 -26.24 -32.51
CA GLN A 15 41.05 -24.76 -32.52
C GLN A 15 40.31 -24.33 -33.84
N ASP A 16 40.04 -23.03 -34.03
CA ASP A 16 39.64 -22.29 -35.26
C ASP A 16 38.17 -22.32 -35.73
N ASP A 17 37.57 -21.25 -36.26
CA ASP A 17 37.74 -19.79 -36.14
C ASP A 17 36.52 -19.13 -36.83
N THR A 18 36.35 -17.80 -36.69
CA THR A 18 35.47 -16.88 -37.47
C THR A 18 34.07 -16.49 -36.95
N LEU A 19 34.06 -15.38 -36.21
CA LEU A 19 33.38 -14.10 -36.51
C LEU A 19 31.90 -14.09 -36.98
N HIS A 20 31.00 -13.66 -36.08
CA HIS A 20 30.12 -12.52 -36.38
C HIS A 20 29.81 -11.73 -35.10
N ASP A 21 30.27 -10.47 -35.11
CA ASP A 21 30.08 -9.43 -34.10
C ASP A 21 28.69 -8.79 -34.24
N GLN A 22 27.89 -8.86 -33.17
CA GLN A 22 26.86 -7.86 -32.83
C GLN A 22 26.72 -7.78 -31.30
N SER A 23 27.69 -7.11 -30.67
CA SER A 23 27.54 -6.59 -29.31
C SER A 23 26.49 -5.45 -29.28
N THR A 24 25.30 -5.74 -28.77
CA THR A 24 24.41 -4.72 -28.19
C THR A 24 24.37 -4.92 -26.68
N THR A 25 25.32 -4.30 -25.99
CA THR A 25 25.28 -4.18 -24.53
C THR A 25 24.11 -3.27 -24.15
N GLN A 26 23.07 -3.89 -23.59
CA GLN A 26 21.94 -3.21 -22.99
C GLN A 26 22.45 -2.50 -21.71
N GLU A 27 22.46 -1.16 -21.71
CA GLU A 27 22.81 -0.37 -20.53
C GLU A 27 21.91 -0.78 -19.34
N PRO A 28 22.44 -0.91 -18.10
CA PRO A 28 21.63 -1.24 -16.94
C PRO A 28 20.61 -0.12 -16.67
N ASN A 29 19.37 -0.51 -16.40
CA ASN A 29 18.21 0.37 -16.10
C ASN A 29 18.48 1.49 -15.08
N ARG A 30 19.54 1.38 -14.29
CA ARG A 30 19.99 2.37 -13.30
C ARG A 30 20.34 3.72 -13.91
N GLU A 31 21.06 3.77 -15.03
CA GLU A 31 21.48 5.07 -15.61
C GLU A 31 20.33 5.77 -16.34
N ARG A 32 19.43 5.00 -16.96
CA ARG A 32 18.22 5.52 -17.59
C ARG A 32 17.25 6.14 -16.57
N TYR A 33 17.13 5.50 -15.41
CA TYR A 33 16.29 6.00 -14.31
C TYR A 33 16.85 7.29 -13.69
N LEU A 34 18.18 7.36 -13.45
CA LEU A 34 18.84 8.56 -12.94
C LEU A 34 18.79 9.74 -13.93
N ARG A 35 18.81 9.46 -15.24
CA ARG A 35 18.69 10.48 -16.30
C ARG A 35 17.28 11.09 -16.37
N CYS A 36 16.23 10.27 -16.23
CA CYS A 36 14.86 10.77 -16.12
C CYS A 36 14.65 11.69 -14.91
N ILE A 37 15.29 11.38 -13.77
CA ILE A 37 15.16 12.21 -12.55
C ILE A 37 15.84 13.56 -12.73
N SER A 38 17.00 13.64 -13.40
CA SER A 38 17.65 14.94 -13.63
C SER A 38 16.88 15.81 -14.62
N GLU A 39 16.28 15.23 -15.66
CA GLU A 39 15.49 15.96 -16.67
C GLU A 39 14.20 16.56 -16.10
N ILE A 40 13.58 15.91 -15.10
CA ILE A 40 12.37 16.43 -14.43
C ILE A 40 12.70 17.60 -13.49
N LEU A 41 13.89 17.61 -12.90
CA LEU A 41 14.31 18.67 -11.97
C LEU A 41 14.75 19.96 -12.68
N ASP A 42 15.15 19.88 -13.96
CA ASP A 42 15.65 21.04 -14.72
C ASP A 42 14.54 21.82 -15.47
N GLN A 43 13.30 21.31 -15.58
CA GLN A 43 12.23 21.97 -16.36
C GLN A 43 11.32 22.91 -15.54
N GLY A 44 11.67 23.23 -14.30
CA GLY A 44 10.87 24.09 -13.44
C GLY A 44 11.20 25.58 -13.50
N THR A 45 11.09 26.28 -14.65
CA THR A 45 11.07 27.77 -14.68
C THR A 45 10.23 28.38 -15.83
N TYR A 46 9.19 29.16 -15.47
CA TYR A 46 8.43 30.21 -16.21
C TYR A 46 7.83 29.88 -17.60
N GLY A 47 6.63 30.32 -18.02
CA GLY A 47 5.69 31.33 -17.55
C GLY A 47 4.44 31.39 -18.46
N SER A 48 3.49 32.24 -18.08
CA SER A 48 2.15 32.46 -18.66
C SER A 48 2.09 32.87 -20.14
N VAL A 49 1.10 32.37 -20.92
CA VAL A 49 0.28 33.13 -21.90
C VAL A 49 -1.05 32.37 -22.17
N ASN A 50 -2.17 33.10 -22.27
CA ASN A 50 -3.53 32.66 -22.63
C ASN A 50 -3.91 33.23 -24.04
N PRO A 51 -5.06 32.90 -24.68
CA PRO A 51 -5.17 32.06 -25.88
C PRO A 51 -5.79 32.78 -27.10
N GLU A 52 -5.82 32.17 -28.30
CA GLU A 52 -6.88 32.41 -29.31
C GLU A 52 -7.06 31.25 -30.32
N PRO A 53 -8.24 31.10 -30.96
CA PRO A 53 -8.73 29.85 -31.55
C PRO A 53 -8.79 29.85 -33.08
N ALA A 54 -8.68 28.67 -33.72
CA ALA A 54 -8.92 28.53 -35.16
C ALA A 54 -9.76 27.28 -35.51
N THR A 55 -11.05 27.54 -35.72
CA THR A 55 -11.94 27.09 -36.81
C THR A 55 -11.92 25.63 -37.30
N MET A 56 -13.08 24.99 -37.13
CA MET A 56 -13.60 23.80 -37.84
C MET A 56 -13.63 23.97 -39.38
N ASN A 57 -13.48 22.84 -40.10
CA ASN A 57 -14.18 22.64 -41.36
C ASN A 57 -14.65 21.18 -41.51
N ARG A 58 -15.95 21.00 -41.75
CA ARG A 58 -16.65 19.74 -42.07
C ARG A 58 -16.64 19.50 -43.58
N ARG A 59 -16.55 18.23 -43.99
CA ARG A 59 -17.10 17.58 -45.21
C ARG A 59 -16.80 16.08 -45.07
N GLY A 60 -17.64 15.10 -45.37
CA GLY A 60 -18.98 15.03 -45.97
C GLY A 60 -19.51 13.60 -45.78
N LYS A 61 -20.82 13.43 -45.96
CA LYS A 61 -21.60 12.19 -45.87
C LYS A 61 -21.28 11.21 -46.99
N HIS A 62 -21.48 9.91 -46.76
CA HIS A 62 -22.26 9.03 -47.66
C HIS A 62 -22.74 7.78 -46.89
N GLU A 63 -24.06 7.59 -46.87
CA GLU A 63 -24.75 6.34 -46.57
C GLU A 63 -24.91 5.57 -47.89
N ASP A 64 -24.75 4.25 -47.86
CA ASP A 64 -25.34 3.35 -48.85
C ASP A 64 -25.76 2.04 -48.15
N THR A 65 -27.00 1.66 -48.40
CA THR A 65 -27.74 0.47 -47.92
C THR A 65 -27.89 -0.47 -49.09
N ILE A 66 -27.55 -1.77 -49.04
CA ILE A 66 -28.21 -2.82 -49.87
C ILE A 66 -28.13 -4.24 -49.25
N ALA A 67 -29.34 -4.81 -49.11
CA ALA A 67 -29.85 -6.19 -49.24
C ALA A 67 -29.37 -7.40 -48.43
N PHE A 68 -30.37 -8.02 -47.79
CA PHE A 68 -30.46 -9.41 -47.34
C PHE A 68 -30.89 -10.34 -48.49
N GLN A 69 -30.32 -11.55 -48.54
CA GLN A 69 -30.90 -12.71 -49.21
C GLN A 69 -31.07 -13.84 -48.18
N HIS A 70 -32.31 -14.36 -48.07
CA HIS A 70 -32.66 -15.53 -47.29
C HIS A 70 -32.33 -16.82 -48.07
N GLY A 71 -31.68 -17.77 -47.39
CA GLY A 71 -31.58 -19.18 -47.79
C GLY A 71 -31.94 -20.05 -46.59
N GLU A 72 -32.77 -21.06 -46.84
CA GLU A 72 -33.52 -21.87 -45.87
C GLU A 72 -32.67 -22.85 -45.04
N CYS A 73 -33.29 -23.27 -43.93
CA CYS A 73 -32.76 -24.10 -42.86
C CYS A 73 -32.53 -25.57 -43.21
N GLU A 74 -31.44 -26.14 -42.70
CA GLU A 74 -31.36 -27.55 -42.31
C GLU A 74 -31.05 -27.67 -40.81
N LYS A 75 -31.75 -28.61 -40.15
CA LYS A 75 -31.76 -28.82 -38.70
C LYS A 75 -30.44 -29.42 -38.21
N GLY A 76 -29.78 -28.72 -37.29
CA GLY A 76 -28.67 -29.22 -36.48
C GLY A 76 -28.63 -28.49 -35.14
N ASN A 77 -28.38 -29.23 -34.07
CA ASN A 77 -28.55 -28.86 -32.66
C ASN A 77 -28.03 -27.46 -32.25
N ALA A 78 -28.79 -26.80 -31.36
CA ALA A 78 -28.48 -25.51 -30.77
C ALA A 78 -27.15 -25.49 -29.98
N PRO A 79 -26.25 -24.52 -30.23
CA PRO A 79 -25.19 -24.15 -29.30
C PRO A 79 -25.61 -22.98 -28.40
N ASN A 80 -25.13 -22.99 -27.16
CA ASN A 80 -25.33 -21.95 -26.14
C ASN A 80 -24.91 -20.56 -26.62
N GLU A 81 -25.83 -19.60 -26.57
CA GLU A 81 -25.71 -18.24 -27.10
C GLU A 81 -25.08 -17.21 -26.10
N SER A 82 -24.29 -17.66 -25.12
CA SER A 82 -23.73 -16.76 -24.08
C SER A 82 -22.27 -16.35 -24.30
N SER A 83 -21.51 -16.99 -25.18
CA SER A 83 -20.08 -16.70 -25.38
C SER A 83 -19.80 -15.60 -26.41
N GLY A 84 -20.64 -15.44 -27.44
CA GLY A 84 -20.41 -14.46 -28.51
C GLY A 84 -20.77 -13.01 -28.17
N ILE A 85 -21.61 -12.78 -27.16
CA ILE A 85 -22.02 -11.43 -26.74
C ILE A 85 -20.96 -10.80 -25.82
N GLU A 86 -20.37 -11.59 -24.92
CA GLU A 86 -19.27 -11.18 -24.05
C GLU A 86 -18.02 -10.82 -24.86
N GLU A 87 -17.70 -11.62 -25.88
CA GLU A 87 -16.53 -11.39 -26.74
C GLU A 87 -16.71 -10.19 -27.70
N ARG A 88 -17.95 -9.93 -28.17
CA ARG A 88 -18.25 -8.70 -28.93
C ARG A 88 -18.25 -7.45 -28.05
N LYS A 89 -18.72 -7.56 -26.80
CA LYS A 89 -18.63 -6.47 -25.81
C LYS A 89 -17.18 -6.17 -25.43
N SER A 90 -16.35 -7.19 -25.20
CA SER A 90 -14.95 -6.99 -24.80
C SER A 90 -14.13 -6.33 -25.91
N ASN A 91 -14.37 -6.70 -27.17
CA ASN A 91 -13.72 -6.07 -28.32
C ASN A 91 -14.20 -4.63 -28.54
N LEU A 92 -15.50 -4.35 -28.40
CA LEU A 92 -16.03 -2.99 -28.47
C LEU A 92 -15.46 -2.09 -27.36
N TRP A 93 -15.32 -2.60 -26.13
CA TRP A 93 -14.70 -1.90 -25.01
C TRP A 93 -13.21 -1.65 -25.18
N ARG A 94 -12.51 -2.57 -25.86
CA ARG A 94 -11.08 -2.42 -26.17
C ARG A 94 -10.85 -1.37 -27.26
N GLU A 95 -11.65 -1.39 -28.33
CA GLU A 95 -11.61 -0.37 -29.39
C GLU A 95 -12.01 1.01 -28.87
N LEU A 96 -13.01 1.11 -27.99
CA LEU A 96 -13.38 2.36 -27.31
C LEU A 96 -12.28 2.87 -26.39
N LYS A 97 -11.58 2.00 -25.66
CA LYS A 97 -10.42 2.38 -24.82
C LYS A 97 -9.28 2.92 -25.67
N GLU A 98 -8.92 2.24 -26.75
CA GLU A 98 -7.82 2.70 -27.61
C GLU A 98 -8.16 4.04 -28.31
N GLU A 99 -9.40 4.25 -28.75
CA GLU A 99 -9.82 5.54 -29.32
C GLU A 99 -9.92 6.68 -28.29
N LEU A 100 -10.31 6.41 -27.04
CA LEU A 100 -10.52 7.44 -26.00
C LEU A 100 -9.23 7.85 -25.28
N PHE A 101 -8.25 6.96 -25.14
CA PHE A 101 -7.02 7.23 -24.39
C PHE A 101 -5.86 7.73 -25.25
N PHE A 102 -5.87 7.48 -26.57
CA PHE A 102 -4.77 7.88 -27.45
C PHE A 102 -5.09 9.04 -28.39
N ASN A 103 -6.33 9.58 -28.37
CA ASN A 103 -6.71 10.72 -29.21
C ASN A 103 -7.16 11.94 -28.37
N PRO A 104 -6.24 12.89 -28.07
CA PRO A 104 -6.49 13.99 -27.13
C PRO A 104 -7.66 14.92 -27.53
N ARG A 105 -8.06 14.94 -28.80
CA ARG A 105 -9.22 15.73 -29.26
C ARG A 105 -10.57 15.09 -28.92
N LYS A 106 -10.66 13.76 -28.79
CA LYS A 106 -11.90 13.04 -28.45
C LYS A 106 -12.11 12.92 -26.94
N THR A 107 -11.03 12.79 -26.17
CA THR A 107 -11.06 12.77 -24.70
C THR A 107 -11.63 14.07 -24.13
N GLY A 108 -11.28 15.23 -24.71
CA GLY A 108 -11.83 16.54 -24.30
C GLY A 108 -13.33 16.67 -24.53
N LEU A 109 -13.86 16.14 -25.64
CA LEU A 109 -15.30 16.17 -25.93
C LEU A 109 -16.09 15.22 -25.01
N PHE A 110 -15.50 14.08 -24.66
CA PHE A 110 -16.10 13.12 -23.72
C PHE A 110 -16.17 13.71 -22.31
N ILE A 111 -15.10 14.36 -21.85
CA ILE A 111 -15.07 15.07 -20.56
C ILE A 111 -16.10 16.20 -20.54
N LEU A 112 -16.22 16.99 -21.62
CA LEU A 112 -17.24 18.04 -21.70
C LEU A 112 -18.66 17.46 -21.63
N PHE A 113 -18.91 16.34 -22.31
CA PHE A 113 -20.22 15.68 -22.31
C PHE A 113 -20.55 15.10 -20.93
N SER A 114 -19.59 14.45 -20.27
CA SER A 114 -19.73 13.95 -18.91
C SER A 114 -19.98 15.08 -17.91
N LEU A 115 -19.29 16.22 -18.04
CA LEU A 115 -19.51 17.39 -17.21
C LEU A 115 -20.91 17.99 -17.41
N VAL A 116 -21.41 18.08 -18.65
CA VAL A 116 -22.78 18.56 -18.92
C VAL A 116 -23.83 17.65 -18.28
N ILE A 117 -23.64 16.32 -18.32
CA ILE A 117 -24.53 15.36 -17.66
C ILE A 117 -24.49 15.54 -16.14
N ILE A 118 -23.29 15.63 -15.56
CA ILE A 118 -23.10 15.82 -14.11
C ILE A 118 -23.75 17.14 -13.67
N PHE A 119 -23.53 18.24 -14.39
CA PHE A 119 -24.15 19.53 -14.09
C PHE A 119 -25.68 19.48 -14.22
N SER A 120 -26.21 18.75 -15.21
CA SER A 120 -27.66 18.59 -15.38
C SER A 120 -28.28 17.79 -14.22
N LEU A 121 -27.59 16.75 -13.73
CA LEU A 121 -28.02 15.96 -12.58
C LEU A 121 -27.93 16.75 -11.27
N ILE A 122 -26.86 17.54 -11.08
CA ILE A 122 -26.71 18.45 -9.93
C ILE A 122 -27.81 19.51 -9.96
N PHE A 123 -28.10 20.11 -11.13
CA PHE A 123 -29.16 21.11 -11.27
C PHE A 123 -30.54 20.50 -10.99
N CYS A 124 -30.80 19.27 -11.44
CA CYS A 124 -32.03 18.54 -11.15
C CYS A 124 -32.17 18.25 -9.65
N ALA A 125 -31.09 17.84 -8.98
CA ALA A 125 -31.06 17.61 -7.54
C ALA A 125 -31.27 18.90 -6.72
N ILE A 126 -30.72 20.03 -7.17
CA ILE A 126 -30.93 21.36 -6.57
C ILE A 126 -32.38 21.81 -6.77
N ALA A 127 -32.95 21.65 -7.97
CA ALA A 127 -34.34 22.00 -8.26
C ALA A 127 -35.33 21.20 -7.40
N LEU A 128 -35.02 19.92 -7.13
CA LEU A 128 -35.79 19.06 -6.22
C LEU A 128 -35.61 19.45 -4.76
N LYS A 129 -34.39 19.81 -4.33
CA LYS A 129 -34.08 20.20 -2.94
C LYS A 129 -34.67 21.55 -2.54
N TYR A 130 -34.78 22.48 -3.49
CA TYR A 130 -35.29 23.84 -3.25
C TYR A 130 -36.72 24.06 -3.79
N GLY A 131 -37.42 23.00 -4.20
CA GLY A 131 -38.85 23.06 -4.48
C GLY A 131 -39.23 24.04 -5.58
N LEU A 132 -38.44 24.14 -6.66
CA LEU A 132 -38.81 24.92 -7.84
C LEU A 132 -39.87 24.19 -8.66
N ASN A 133 -41.07 24.03 -8.09
CA ASN A 133 -42.25 23.64 -8.83
C ASN A 133 -43.14 24.87 -9.00
N ARG A 134 -43.39 25.23 -10.27
CA ARG A 134 -44.31 26.29 -10.68
C ARG A 134 -45.71 25.99 -10.12
N ASN A 135 -46.20 26.83 -9.21
CA ASN A 135 -47.62 26.92 -8.93
C ASN A 135 -48.28 28.03 -9.77
N LYS A 136 -49.37 27.64 -10.44
CA LYS A 136 -50.36 28.52 -11.09
C LYS A 136 -51.13 29.30 -10.02
N SER A 137 -50.77 30.55 -9.77
CA SER A 137 -51.70 31.64 -9.42
C SER A 137 -50.91 32.93 -9.19
N GLY A 138 -51.22 33.98 -9.95
CA GLY A 138 -50.58 35.27 -9.78
C GLY A 138 -50.87 35.92 -8.43
N SER A 139 -49.84 36.43 -7.78
CA SER A 139 -49.88 37.68 -7.00
C SER A 139 -48.45 38.01 -6.53
N ASN A 140 -48.01 39.22 -6.85
CA ASN A 140 -46.73 39.79 -6.42
C ASN A 140 -46.87 40.32 -5.00
N VAL A 141 -46.09 39.80 -4.04
CA VAL A 141 -45.76 40.53 -2.81
C VAL A 141 -44.32 40.20 -2.41
N VAL A 142 -43.44 41.19 -2.49
CA VAL A 142 -42.07 41.16 -1.97
C VAL A 142 -42.06 41.93 -0.64
N PRO A 143 -41.47 41.42 0.46
CA PRO A 143 -41.08 42.24 1.58
C PRO A 143 -39.61 42.70 1.47
N PRO A 144 -39.26 43.91 1.94
CA PRO A 144 -37.99 44.56 1.64
C PRO A 144 -36.86 44.06 2.54
N LEU A 145 -35.70 43.79 1.93
CA LEU A 145 -34.42 43.66 2.65
C LEU A 145 -33.81 45.06 2.82
N THR A 146 -33.68 45.50 4.06
CA THR A 146 -33.00 46.73 4.46
C THR A 146 -31.49 46.60 4.32
N LEU A 147 -30.91 47.46 3.48
CA LEU A 147 -29.47 47.78 3.44
C LEU A 147 -29.08 48.50 4.73
N VAL A 148 -28.00 48.05 5.39
CA VAL A 148 -27.31 48.84 6.41
C VAL A 148 -25.97 49.31 5.84
N ASP A 149 -25.80 50.60 6.02
CA ASP A 149 -24.87 51.54 5.42
C ASP A 149 -23.42 51.36 5.91
N THR A 150 -22.49 51.78 5.05
CA THR A 150 -21.04 51.76 5.27
C THR A 150 -20.52 53.12 5.75
N SER A 151 -19.37 53.08 6.44
CA SER A 151 -18.35 54.14 6.62
C SER A 151 -18.43 55.03 7.88
N PRO A 152 -17.34 55.72 8.31
CA PRO A 152 -15.90 55.53 8.07
C PRO A 152 -14.99 55.57 9.34
N PHE A 153 -13.70 55.27 9.13
CA PHE A 153 -12.54 55.43 10.03
C PHE A 153 -12.39 56.80 10.71
N PRO A 154 -11.55 56.87 11.78
CA PRO A 154 -10.67 58.02 11.97
C PRO A 154 -9.17 57.65 11.99
N THR A 155 -8.41 58.51 11.32
CA THR A 155 -6.94 58.63 11.26
C THR A 155 -6.39 59.34 12.50
N ILE A 156 -5.29 58.85 13.08
CA ILE A 156 -4.38 59.67 13.91
C ILE A 156 -2.91 59.33 13.57
N SER A 157 -2.14 60.36 13.24
CA SER A 157 -0.71 60.39 12.92
C SER A 157 0.18 60.55 14.17
N PRO A 158 1.52 60.40 14.08
CA PRO A 158 2.37 59.94 15.18
C PRO A 158 3.03 61.06 15.98
N SER A 159 3.36 60.77 17.24
CA SER A 159 4.27 61.58 18.06
C SER A 159 5.50 60.77 18.48
N VAL A 160 6.67 61.33 18.17
CA VAL A 160 8.02 60.85 18.47
C VAL A 160 8.31 60.95 19.97
N SER A 161 9.01 59.95 20.53
CA SER A 161 9.92 60.16 21.65
C SER A 161 11.06 59.15 21.61
N THR A 162 12.25 59.72 21.50
CA THR A 162 13.57 59.10 21.48
C THR A 162 14.02 58.72 22.88
N SER A 163 14.53 57.50 23.07
CA SER A 163 15.52 57.24 24.11
C SER A 163 16.52 56.18 23.65
N HIS A 164 17.79 56.61 23.67
CA HIS A 164 19.01 55.88 23.39
C HIS A 164 19.08 54.48 24.00
N LEU A 165 19.70 53.53 23.28
CA LEU A 165 20.68 52.58 23.84
C LEU A 165 21.50 51.89 22.73
N ARG A 166 22.80 52.16 22.77
CA ARG A 166 23.99 51.45 22.24
C ARG A 166 23.86 50.48 21.06
N ASN A 167 24.52 50.87 19.97
CA ASN A 167 25.05 49.99 18.94
C ASN A 167 26.14 49.06 19.50
N THR A 168 25.92 47.75 19.38
CA THR A 168 26.98 46.75 19.28
C THR A 168 26.70 45.88 18.06
N ALA A 169 27.63 45.91 17.10
CA ALA A 169 27.58 45.15 15.86
C ALA A 169 27.59 43.63 16.14
N PRO A 170 26.84 42.80 15.41
CA PRO A 170 27.04 41.36 15.42
C PRO A 170 28.31 41.02 14.63
N SER A 171 29.25 40.36 15.32
CA SER A 171 30.41 39.69 14.74
C SER A 171 29.99 38.69 13.66
N ALA A 172 30.72 38.67 12.56
CA ALA A 172 30.58 37.73 11.46
C ALA A 172 30.51 36.27 11.95
N ALA A 173 29.47 35.56 11.53
CA ALA A 173 29.38 34.12 11.66
C ALA A 173 30.41 33.46 10.73
N PRO A 174 31.14 32.41 11.15
CA PRO A 174 32.02 31.69 10.25
C PRO A 174 31.16 30.90 9.25
N SER A 175 31.41 31.14 7.96
CA SER A 175 30.91 30.34 6.85
C SER A 175 31.36 28.89 7.04
N ARG A 176 30.47 28.04 7.56
CA ARG A 176 30.68 26.60 7.64
C ARG A 176 30.49 26.05 6.23
N SER A 177 31.60 25.85 5.51
CA SER A 177 31.55 25.10 4.26
C SER A 177 30.97 23.72 4.56
N MET A 178 29.93 23.33 3.82
CA MET A 178 29.50 21.94 3.75
C MET A 178 30.65 21.18 3.07
N GLN A 179 31.55 20.61 3.88
CA GLN A 179 32.38 19.51 3.41
C GLN A 179 31.42 18.37 3.09
N LEU A 180 31.22 18.13 1.79
CA LEU A 180 30.71 16.86 1.28
C LEU A 180 31.58 15.75 1.90
N PHE A 181 30.98 14.94 2.77
CA PHE A 181 31.61 13.70 3.20
C PHE A 181 31.78 12.84 1.95
N SER A 182 33.01 12.71 1.46
CA SER A 182 33.35 11.65 0.51
C SER A 182 32.92 10.32 1.14
N PRO A 183 32.14 9.47 0.44
CA PRO A 183 31.85 8.14 0.95
C PRO A 183 33.18 7.39 0.95
N THR A 184 33.73 7.16 2.13
CA THR A 184 34.83 6.22 2.31
C THR A 184 34.34 4.88 1.77
N LEU A 185 34.97 4.39 0.69
CA LEU A 185 34.76 3.07 0.10
C LEU A 185 35.16 1.99 1.14
N TYR A 186 34.36 1.78 2.17
CA TYR A 186 34.45 0.58 2.97
C TYR A 186 33.83 -0.54 2.15
N ALA A 187 34.64 -1.55 1.81
CA ALA A 187 34.14 -2.78 1.24
C ALA A 187 33.04 -3.32 2.18
N PRO A 188 31.88 -3.76 1.64
CA PRO A 188 30.80 -4.29 2.47
C PRO A 188 31.32 -5.49 3.25
N ILE A 189 31.11 -5.50 4.57
CA ILE A 189 31.37 -6.68 5.40
C ILE A 189 30.41 -7.74 4.91
N LEU A 190 30.90 -8.86 4.39
CA LEU A 190 30.05 -9.96 3.95
C LEU A 190 29.61 -10.80 5.15
N ASP A 191 28.42 -11.37 5.08
CA ASP A 191 27.93 -12.37 6.03
C ASP A 191 28.48 -13.78 5.66
N PRO A 192 28.19 -14.83 6.45
CA PRO A 192 28.66 -16.20 6.15
C PRO A 192 28.20 -16.77 4.81
N THR A 193 27.17 -16.17 4.19
CA THR A 193 26.67 -16.53 2.85
C THR A 193 27.34 -15.74 1.72
N GLY A 194 28.23 -14.79 2.06
CA GLY A 194 28.93 -13.96 1.08
C GLY A 194 28.13 -12.73 0.64
N CYS A 195 27.00 -12.44 1.28
CA CYS A 195 26.15 -11.29 0.96
C CYS A 195 26.50 -10.07 1.83
N PRO A 196 26.28 -8.82 1.37
CA PRO A 196 26.52 -7.62 2.17
C PRO A 196 25.77 -7.65 3.49
N ARG A 197 26.49 -7.48 4.60
CA ARG A 197 25.88 -7.39 5.93
C ARG A 197 25.20 -6.04 6.09
N HIS A 198 23.90 -6.08 6.32
CA HIS A 198 23.12 -4.90 6.60
C HIS A 198 23.10 -4.58 8.10
N PRO A 199 22.94 -3.30 8.48
CA PRO A 199 22.79 -2.92 9.88
C PRO A 199 21.60 -3.67 10.49
N THR A 200 21.74 -4.14 11.73
CA THR A 200 20.61 -4.70 12.47
C THR A 200 19.50 -3.64 12.53
N PRO A 201 18.26 -3.98 12.13
CA PRO A 201 17.11 -3.09 12.26
C PRO A 201 17.00 -2.53 13.67
N ALA A 202 16.56 -1.27 13.77
CA ALA A 202 16.17 -0.73 15.07
C ALA A 202 15.11 -1.66 15.72
N PRO A 203 14.94 -1.64 17.06
CA PRO A 203 13.80 -2.27 17.70
C PRO A 203 12.52 -1.44 17.53
N LEU A 204 11.34 -2.07 17.61
CA LEU A 204 10.08 -1.35 17.75
C LEU A 204 10.04 -0.62 19.11
N PRO A 205 9.24 0.46 19.26
CA PRO A 205 9.12 1.16 20.55
C PRO A 205 8.62 0.25 21.69
N GLY A 206 7.87 -0.79 21.33
CA GLY A 206 7.45 -1.90 22.18
C GLY A 206 6.80 -2.98 21.30
N LYS A 207 6.60 -4.19 21.83
CA LYS A 207 6.18 -5.34 21.01
C LYS A 207 4.70 -5.32 20.63
N LYS A 208 3.82 -4.82 21.52
CA LYS A 208 2.37 -4.78 21.27
C LYS A 208 2.00 -3.82 20.13
N GLY A 209 1.50 -4.38 19.04
CA GLY A 209 1.03 -3.68 17.85
C GLY A 209 -0.49 -3.66 17.73
N VAL A 210 -1.00 -2.93 16.74
CA VAL A 210 -2.44 -2.87 16.44
C VAL A 210 -2.65 -2.92 14.92
N ALA A 211 -3.56 -3.79 14.48
CA ALA A 211 -3.90 -3.96 13.07
C ALA A 211 -5.38 -3.63 12.85
N PHE A 212 -5.67 -2.50 12.20
CA PHE A 212 -7.01 -2.14 11.74
C PHE A 212 -6.95 -1.46 10.39
N THR A 213 -7.95 -1.71 9.55
CA THR A 213 -8.06 -1.00 8.29
C THR A 213 -8.36 0.46 8.58
N LEU A 214 -7.72 1.36 7.85
CA LEU A 214 -7.91 2.81 7.99
C LEU A 214 -8.24 3.39 6.62
N ARG A 215 -9.29 2.86 6.00
CA ARG A 215 -9.71 3.25 4.65
C ARG A 215 -10.20 4.70 4.64
N PRO A 216 -10.31 5.35 3.45
CA PRO A 216 -10.93 6.65 3.33
C PRO A 216 -12.34 6.70 3.93
N GLU A 217 -12.75 7.90 4.35
CA GLU A 217 -14.08 8.15 4.90
C GLU A 217 -15.18 7.67 3.95
N GLY A 218 -16.26 7.12 4.52
CA GLY A 218 -17.39 6.57 3.77
C GLY A 218 -17.21 5.13 3.28
N ARG A 219 -16.09 4.47 3.61
CA ARG A 219 -15.88 3.03 3.37
C ARG A 219 -15.96 2.24 4.68
N GLU A 220 -16.38 0.98 4.60
CA GLU A 220 -16.29 0.03 5.71
C GLU A 220 -14.83 -0.09 6.19
N GLY A 221 -14.60 -0.02 7.51
CA GLY A 221 -13.26 0.01 8.05
C GLY A 221 -12.53 1.33 7.75
N SER A 222 -13.27 2.43 7.68
CA SER A 222 -12.69 3.76 7.50
C SER A 222 -11.87 4.17 8.73
N TRP A 223 -10.96 5.11 8.54
CA TRP A 223 -10.19 5.69 9.64
C TRP A 223 -11.09 6.38 10.68
N ILE A 224 -12.25 6.94 10.29
CA ILE A 224 -13.21 7.52 11.24
C ILE A 224 -13.74 6.45 12.21
N GLU A 225 -14.03 5.27 11.70
CA GLU A 225 -14.56 4.15 12.47
C GLU A 225 -13.48 3.46 13.31
N ASN A 226 -12.32 3.19 12.72
CA ASN A 226 -11.32 2.31 13.31
C ASN A 226 -10.22 3.04 14.08
N LEU A 227 -9.98 4.34 13.85
CA LEU A 227 -8.97 5.07 14.61
C LEU A 227 -9.25 5.12 16.12
N PRO A 228 -10.50 5.30 16.59
CA PRO A 228 -10.83 5.14 18.01
C PRO A 228 -10.47 3.75 18.56
N LYS A 229 -10.71 2.69 17.77
CA LYS A 229 -10.31 1.31 18.13
C LYS A 229 -8.79 1.20 18.27
N VAL A 230 -8.03 1.76 17.32
CA VAL A 230 -6.55 1.80 17.36
C VAL A 230 -6.04 2.47 18.63
N GLN A 231 -6.62 3.61 19.00
CA GLN A 231 -6.25 4.36 20.20
C GLN A 231 -6.60 3.58 21.49
N ALA A 232 -7.77 2.95 21.54
CA ALA A 232 -8.25 2.23 22.72
C ALA A 232 -7.34 1.04 23.11
N LEU A 233 -6.68 0.40 22.15
CA LEU A 233 -5.80 -0.75 22.40
C LEU A 233 -4.41 -0.37 22.92
N ASN A 234 -4.05 0.91 22.88
CA ASN A 234 -2.81 1.41 23.46
C ASN A 234 -1.54 0.66 22.99
N GLY A 235 -1.42 0.42 21.68
CA GLY A 235 -0.22 -0.20 21.09
C GLY A 235 0.96 0.76 20.96
N TYR A 236 2.14 0.20 20.70
CA TYR A 236 3.38 0.93 20.43
C TYR A 236 3.64 1.15 18.94
N TRP A 237 3.01 0.32 18.11
CA TRP A 237 3.06 0.42 16.66
C TRP A 237 1.73 -0.02 16.03
N ASN A 238 1.48 0.39 14.79
CA ASN A 238 0.33 -0.06 14.02
C ASN A 238 0.66 -0.26 12.54
N TYR A 239 -0.22 -0.98 11.86
CA TYR A 239 -0.31 -1.01 10.41
C TYR A 239 -1.77 -1.21 10.00
N ASN A 240 -2.05 -0.98 8.71
CA ASN A 240 -3.42 -0.90 8.18
C ASN A 240 -3.59 -1.59 6.82
N TRP A 241 -2.68 -2.49 6.47
CA TRP A 241 -2.59 -3.15 5.15
C TRP A 241 -2.37 -2.22 3.96
N ALA A 242 -2.01 -0.95 4.19
CA ALA A 242 -1.78 0.03 3.14
C ALA A 242 -0.34 0.56 3.17
N ALA A 243 0.08 1.11 2.03
CA ALA A 243 1.38 1.79 1.90
C ALA A 243 1.39 3.17 2.58
N TYR A 244 0.22 3.72 2.93
CA TYR A 244 0.06 5.07 3.45
C TYR A 244 -0.43 5.12 4.90
N ARG A 245 0.08 6.11 5.62
CA ARG A 245 -0.40 6.55 6.93
C ARG A 245 -1.55 7.54 6.76
N ILE A 246 -2.55 7.48 7.64
CA ILE A 246 -3.55 8.54 7.82
C ILE A 246 -3.02 9.57 8.80
N ASP A 247 -3.11 10.86 8.46
CA ASP A 247 -2.58 11.96 9.27
C ASP A 247 -3.09 11.95 10.72
N ALA A 248 -4.37 11.61 10.92
CA ALA A 248 -5.03 11.53 12.22
C ALA A 248 -4.51 10.40 13.14
N GLN A 249 -3.71 9.45 12.64
CA GLN A 249 -3.11 8.41 13.49
C GLN A 249 -2.28 9.04 14.63
N PRO A 250 -2.10 8.34 15.77
CA PRO A 250 -1.23 8.82 16.84
C PRO A 250 0.21 8.98 16.35
N MET A 251 0.95 9.93 16.93
CA MET A 251 2.32 10.25 16.52
C MET A 251 3.38 9.57 17.39
N ASP A 252 2.99 9.13 18.58
CA ASP A 252 3.74 8.32 19.53
C ASP A 252 3.66 6.82 19.23
N MET A 253 2.77 6.41 18.32
CA MET A 253 2.68 5.05 17.80
C MET A 253 3.41 4.97 16.46
N GLU A 254 4.38 4.06 16.34
CA GLU A 254 5.10 3.89 15.08
C GLU A 254 4.16 3.28 14.01
N PHE A 255 4.12 3.87 12.82
CA PHE A 255 3.38 3.30 11.68
C PHE A 255 4.32 2.48 10.79
N THR A 256 3.88 1.28 10.43
CA THR A 256 4.60 0.39 9.52
C THR A 256 3.80 0.23 8.21
N PRO A 257 4.20 0.88 7.10
CA PRO A 257 3.53 0.70 5.81
C PRO A 257 3.69 -0.72 5.27
N MET A 258 2.77 -1.12 4.39
CA MET A 258 2.79 -2.41 3.70
C MET A 258 2.64 -2.24 2.19
N ILE A 259 3.45 -2.96 1.43
CA ILE A 259 3.17 -3.21 0.01
C ILE A 259 2.35 -4.49 -0.05
N TRP A 260 1.03 -4.36 -0.10
CA TRP A 260 0.12 -5.48 0.12
C TRP A 260 0.22 -6.57 -0.96
N GLY A 261 0.36 -6.20 -2.23
CA GLY A 261 0.39 -7.16 -3.33
C GLY A 261 1.09 -6.61 -4.58
N PRO A 262 0.95 -7.28 -5.74
CA PRO A 262 1.76 -6.99 -6.92
C PRO A 262 1.30 -5.74 -7.67
N TRP A 263 0.14 -5.21 -7.31
CA TRP A 263 -0.49 -4.12 -8.03
C TRP A 263 0.18 -2.81 -7.68
N THR A 264 0.67 -2.12 -8.70
CA THR A 264 1.21 -0.75 -8.60
C THR A 264 2.32 -0.61 -7.55
N VAL A 265 3.21 -1.61 -7.42
CA VAL A 265 4.32 -1.59 -6.45
C VAL A 265 5.21 -0.35 -6.62
N PRO A 266 5.70 -0.01 -7.83
CA PRO A 266 6.51 1.19 -8.02
C PRO A 266 5.78 2.47 -7.59
N GLU A 267 4.51 2.61 -7.96
CA GLU A 267 3.69 3.79 -7.63
C GLU A 267 3.41 3.87 -6.13
N PHE A 268 3.10 2.77 -5.46
CA PHE A 268 2.90 2.77 -4.01
C PHE A 268 4.17 3.15 -3.25
N ILE A 269 5.34 2.70 -3.70
CA ILE A 269 6.61 3.13 -3.11
C ILE A 269 6.79 4.63 -3.34
N GLN A 270 6.66 5.08 -4.59
CA GLN A 270 6.91 6.47 -4.99
C GLN A 270 5.95 7.47 -4.32
N ASP A 271 4.66 7.17 -4.31
CA ASP A 271 3.60 8.11 -3.92
C ASP A 271 3.27 8.04 -2.43
N HIS A 272 3.58 6.92 -1.76
CA HIS A 272 3.20 6.72 -0.36
C HIS A 272 4.39 6.45 0.56
N VAL A 273 5.32 5.57 0.19
CA VAL A 273 6.43 5.19 1.09
C VAL A 273 7.52 6.27 1.12
N LEU A 274 7.99 6.75 -0.03
CA LEU A 274 9.07 7.75 -0.11
C LEU A 274 8.74 9.06 0.65
N PRO A 275 7.53 9.65 0.55
CA PRO A 275 7.19 10.84 1.34
C PRO A 275 7.25 10.60 2.86
N GLN A 276 6.91 9.39 3.31
CA GLN A 276 7.00 9.02 4.72
C GLN A 276 8.46 8.85 5.18
N ILE A 277 9.34 8.36 4.31
CA ILE A 277 10.79 8.30 4.57
C ILE A 277 11.36 9.72 4.71
N GLN A 278 11.03 10.62 3.78
CA GLN A 278 11.50 12.01 3.78
C GLN A 278 11.07 12.76 5.05
N SER A 279 9.85 12.49 5.52
CA SER A 279 9.31 13.05 6.78
C SER A 279 9.74 12.28 8.05
N ARG A 280 10.61 11.27 7.91
CA ARG A 280 11.14 10.42 9.01
C ARG A 280 10.02 9.77 9.84
N ARG A 281 8.92 9.40 9.19
CA ARG A 281 7.73 8.81 9.82
C ARG A 281 7.74 7.30 9.86
N VAL A 282 8.54 6.66 9.00
CA VAL A 282 8.60 5.20 8.86
C VAL A 282 10.05 4.73 8.96
N LYS A 283 10.24 3.57 9.58
CA LYS A 283 11.55 2.92 9.75
C LYS A 283 11.59 1.53 9.13
N ARG A 284 10.43 1.01 8.74
CA ARG A 284 10.22 -0.37 8.32
C ARG A 284 9.19 -0.43 7.20
N LEU A 285 9.24 -1.49 6.40
CA LEU A 285 8.28 -1.77 5.35
C LEU A 285 7.89 -3.25 5.42
N LEU A 286 6.59 -3.51 5.52
CA LEU A 286 6.02 -4.86 5.38
C LEU A 286 5.96 -5.23 3.91
N GLY A 287 6.43 -6.43 3.59
CA GLY A 287 6.25 -7.05 2.27
C GLY A 287 4.81 -7.48 2.01
N PHE A 288 4.65 -8.36 1.01
CA PHE A 288 3.36 -8.78 0.49
C PHE A 288 2.51 -9.57 1.49
N ASN A 289 1.19 -9.39 1.44
CA ASN A 289 0.22 -9.98 2.34
C ASN A 289 -0.38 -11.26 1.76
N GLU A 290 -0.13 -12.40 2.40
CA GLU A 290 -0.63 -13.72 2.03
C GLU A 290 -0.47 -14.01 0.52
N PRO A 291 0.75 -13.87 -0.04
CA PRO A 291 0.99 -14.11 -1.47
C PRO A 291 0.67 -15.54 -1.90
N ASP A 292 0.71 -16.48 -0.96
CA ASP A 292 0.40 -17.91 -1.11
C ASP A 292 -1.11 -18.22 -1.14
N LYS A 293 -1.98 -17.21 -1.13
CA LYS A 293 -3.44 -17.37 -1.13
C LYS A 293 -4.10 -16.67 -2.31
N GLU A 294 -4.94 -17.40 -3.03
CA GLU A 294 -5.60 -16.94 -4.26
C GLU A 294 -6.47 -15.69 -4.07
N ASN A 295 -7.11 -15.55 -2.91
CA ASN A 295 -7.99 -14.41 -2.61
C ASN A 295 -7.30 -13.29 -1.82
N GLN A 296 -5.96 -13.26 -1.79
CA GLN A 296 -5.15 -12.22 -1.17
C GLN A 296 -4.21 -11.61 -2.22
N ALA A 297 -2.92 -11.43 -1.92
CA ALA A 297 -1.97 -10.90 -2.89
C ALA A 297 -1.81 -11.80 -4.13
N ASN A 298 -1.98 -13.12 -3.95
CA ASN A 298 -1.97 -14.13 -5.03
C ASN A 298 -0.78 -13.92 -5.99
N MET A 299 0.42 -14.08 -5.46
CA MET A 299 1.66 -13.83 -6.19
C MET A 299 2.44 -15.13 -6.33
N SER A 300 3.10 -15.31 -7.47
CA SER A 300 4.17 -16.31 -7.54
C SER A 300 5.41 -15.81 -6.79
N VAL A 301 6.30 -16.74 -6.41
CA VAL A 301 7.61 -16.41 -5.85
C VAL A 301 8.43 -15.59 -6.85
N ASP A 302 8.36 -15.90 -8.15
CA ASP A 302 9.02 -15.11 -9.21
C ASP A 302 8.62 -13.63 -9.19
N GLN A 303 7.33 -13.34 -9.05
CA GLN A 303 6.85 -11.95 -8.98
C GLN A 303 7.35 -11.24 -7.72
N ALA A 304 7.30 -11.93 -6.57
CA ALA A 304 7.81 -11.36 -5.32
C ALA A 304 9.31 -11.05 -5.40
N ILE A 305 10.11 -11.98 -5.95
CA ILE A 305 11.54 -11.80 -6.20
C ILE A 305 11.79 -10.66 -7.19
N GLN A 306 11.01 -10.55 -8.27
CA GLN A 306 11.15 -9.46 -9.24
C GLN A 306 10.92 -8.08 -8.63
N PHE A 307 9.95 -7.94 -7.71
CA PHE A 307 9.64 -6.67 -7.07
C PHE A 307 10.52 -6.36 -5.85
N TRP A 308 11.14 -7.35 -5.23
CA TRP A 308 11.89 -7.18 -3.99
C TRP A 308 12.99 -6.10 -4.04
N PRO A 309 13.77 -5.95 -5.13
CA PRO A 309 14.76 -4.88 -5.23
C PRO A 309 14.18 -3.47 -5.06
N LEU A 310 12.94 -3.22 -5.50
CA LEU A 310 12.28 -1.93 -5.31
C LEU A 310 12.02 -1.64 -3.83
N LEU A 311 11.69 -2.67 -3.04
CA LEU A 311 11.53 -2.54 -1.60
C LEU A 311 12.90 -2.30 -0.95
N GLU A 312 13.96 -2.98 -1.40
CA GLU A 312 15.32 -2.77 -0.88
C GLU A 312 15.83 -1.35 -1.10
N GLU A 313 15.55 -0.76 -2.26
CA GLU A 313 15.94 0.61 -2.64
C GLU A 313 15.35 1.68 -1.71
N THR A 314 14.27 1.37 -0.98
CA THR A 314 13.72 2.28 0.04
C THR A 314 14.67 2.53 1.21
N GLY A 315 15.62 1.61 1.45
CA GLY A 315 16.54 1.66 2.59
C GLY A 315 15.89 1.42 3.96
N LEU A 316 14.58 1.17 4.03
CA LEU A 316 13.87 0.81 5.26
C LEU A 316 14.17 -0.62 5.67
N SER A 317 14.05 -0.96 6.96
CA SER A 317 14.12 -2.37 7.38
C SER A 317 12.95 -3.16 6.78
N LEU A 318 13.26 -4.27 6.11
CA LEU A 318 12.29 -5.06 5.36
C LEU A 318 11.82 -6.25 6.18
N VAL A 319 10.50 -6.35 6.30
CA VAL A 319 9.84 -7.56 6.79
C VAL A 319 9.42 -8.37 5.58
N SER A 320 9.69 -9.67 5.60
CA SER A 320 9.32 -10.60 4.54
C SER A 320 7.83 -10.51 4.17
N PRO A 321 7.42 -11.09 3.03
CA PRO A 321 6.01 -11.41 2.82
C PRO A 321 5.47 -12.20 4.02
N SER A 322 4.21 -11.95 4.38
CA SER A 322 3.53 -12.64 5.48
C SER A 322 2.57 -13.67 4.89
N CYS A 323 3.03 -14.91 4.74
CA CYS A 323 2.26 -16.01 4.15
C CYS A 323 1.17 -16.50 5.10
N VAL A 324 0.10 -17.10 4.54
CA VAL A 324 -0.89 -17.87 5.33
C VAL A 324 -0.17 -18.97 6.09
N ASP A 325 0.71 -19.69 5.40
CA ASP A 325 1.63 -20.62 6.04
C ASP A 325 3.07 -20.08 6.01
N PRO A 326 3.58 -19.54 7.14
CA PRO A 326 4.97 -19.08 7.23
C PRO A 326 6.00 -20.20 7.14
N LEU A 327 5.62 -21.48 7.17
CA LEU A 327 6.48 -22.64 6.90
C LEU A 327 6.06 -23.38 5.62
N GLY A 328 5.21 -22.75 4.80
CA GLY A 328 4.75 -23.30 3.53
C GLY A 328 5.81 -23.16 2.43
N THR A 329 5.66 -23.97 1.38
CA THR A 329 6.62 -24.05 0.27
C THR A 329 6.87 -22.71 -0.41
N TRP A 330 5.86 -21.84 -0.51
CA TRP A 330 6.00 -20.50 -1.07
C TRP A 330 7.03 -19.67 -0.27
N MET A 331 6.89 -19.66 1.07
CA MET A 331 7.77 -18.90 1.95
C MET A 331 9.18 -19.46 1.97
N GLU A 332 9.31 -20.80 1.96
CA GLU A 332 10.60 -21.47 1.84
C GLU A 332 11.32 -21.09 0.55
N GLU A 333 10.65 -21.21 -0.62
CA GLU A 333 11.25 -20.88 -1.91
C GLU A 333 11.62 -19.39 -2.02
N PHE A 334 10.76 -18.48 -1.53
CA PHE A 334 11.08 -17.05 -1.50
C PHE A 334 12.33 -16.75 -0.67
N MET A 335 12.44 -17.32 0.52
CA MET A 335 13.57 -17.10 1.41
C MET A 335 14.86 -17.71 0.87
N ASP A 336 14.80 -18.90 0.27
CA ASP A 336 15.96 -19.54 -0.38
C ASP A 336 16.47 -18.67 -1.54
N ARG A 337 15.57 -18.20 -2.41
CA ARG A 337 15.94 -17.31 -3.53
C ARG A 337 16.44 -15.95 -3.08
N ALA A 338 15.87 -15.39 -2.00
CA ALA A 338 16.38 -14.15 -1.42
C ALA A 338 17.83 -14.32 -0.94
N VAL A 339 18.18 -15.46 -0.33
CA VAL A 339 19.56 -15.77 0.04
C VAL A 339 20.45 -15.93 -1.20
N GLU A 340 20.02 -16.71 -2.19
CA GLU A 340 20.78 -16.93 -3.43
C GLU A 340 21.08 -15.62 -4.20
N LEU A 341 20.15 -14.68 -4.17
CA LEU A 341 20.27 -13.38 -4.84
C LEU A 341 20.88 -12.29 -3.97
N CYS A 342 21.26 -12.60 -2.72
CA CYS A 342 21.72 -11.65 -1.72
C CYS A 342 20.73 -10.50 -1.46
N TYR A 343 19.43 -10.78 -1.54
CA TYR A 343 18.38 -9.84 -1.16
C TYR A 343 18.26 -9.75 0.36
N ARG A 344 18.14 -8.51 0.83
CA ARG A 344 17.93 -8.21 2.24
C ARG A 344 16.50 -8.55 2.65
N VAL A 345 16.40 -9.47 3.59
CA VAL A 345 15.21 -9.69 4.40
C VAL A 345 15.64 -9.56 5.85
N ASP A 346 15.14 -8.54 6.54
CA ASP A 346 15.61 -8.26 7.90
C ASP A 346 14.81 -9.06 8.94
N TRP A 347 13.48 -9.05 8.85
CA TRP A 347 12.56 -9.75 9.75
C TRP A 347 11.63 -10.69 8.96
N ILE A 348 11.11 -11.72 9.64
CA ILE A 348 10.09 -12.61 9.08
C ILE A 348 8.71 -12.11 9.50
N GLY A 349 7.86 -11.79 8.52
CA GLY A 349 6.44 -11.51 8.72
C GLY A 349 5.67 -12.81 8.95
N VAL A 350 4.82 -12.84 9.98
CA VAL A 350 4.14 -14.06 10.40
C VAL A 350 2.66 -13.81 10.63
N HIS A 351 1.82 -14.59 9.94
CA HIS A 351 0.41 -14.76 10.27
C HIS A 351 0.20 -16.09 10.98
N TRP A 352 -0.76 -16.14 11.90
CA TRP A 352 -1.16 -17.39 12.52
C TRP A 352 -2.64 -17.40 12.93
N TYR A 353 -3.37 -18.39 12.42
CA TYR A 353 -4.78 -18.61 12.74
C TYR A 353 -5.07 -20.08 13.03
N GLY A 354 -4.83 -20.51 14.26
CA GLY A 354 -5.06 -21.89 14.72
C GLY A 354 -6.16 -22.01 15.78
N GLY A 355 -6.26 -23.19 16.42
CA GLY A 355 -7.10 -23.37 17.60
C GLY A 355 -6.44 -22.81 18.87
N PRO A 356 -7.17 -22.62 19.98
CA PRO A 356 -6.69 -21.92 21.18
C PRO A 356 -5.72 -22.73 22.05
N ASN A 357 -5.03 -23.74 21.48
CA ASN A 357 -3.96 -24.44 22.17
C ASN A 357 -2.67 -23.61 22.11
N VAL A 358 -2.29 -23.02 23.24
CA VAL A 358 -1.13 -22.13 23.32
C VAL A 358 0.19 -22.83 23.01
N ASN A 359 0.34 -24.11 23.32
CA ASN A 359 1.57 -24.85 23.03
C ASN A 359 1.76 -25.01 21.53
N ASN A 360 0.68 -25.27 20.78
CA ASN A 360 0.75 -25.34 19.32
C ASN A 360 1.20 -24.00 18.72
N PHE A 361 0.70 -22.88 19.26
CA PHE A 361 1.14 -21.54 18.86
C PHE A 361 2.64 -21.33 19.15
N LYS A 362 3.07 -21.59 20.39
CA LYS A 362 4.47 -21.43 20.82
C LYS A 362 5.44 -22.26 19.96
N THR A 363 5.13 -23.54 19.77
CA THR A 363 5.92 -24.45 18.93
C THR A 363 5.98 -23.97 17.48
N ARG A 364 4.87 -23.46 16.93
CA ARG A 364 4.87 -22.94 15.56
C ARG A 364 5.76 -21.69 15.42
N MET A 365 5.69 -20.75 16.36
CA MET A 365 6.53 -19.54 16.33
C MET A 365 8.02 -19.87 16.48
N GLN A 366 8.36 -20.82 17.35
CA GLN A 366 9.74 -21.33 17.48
C GLN A 366 10.22 -21.96 16.19
N ALA A 367 9.41 -22.81 15.56
CA ALA A 367 9.77 -23.45 14.30
C ALA A 367 10.01 -22.45 13.15
N VAL A 368 9.21 -21.37 13.07
CA VAL A 368 9.45 -20.28 12.11
C VAL A 368 10.79 -19.59 12.37
N TYR A 369 11.06 -19.23 13.62
CA TYR A 369 12.32 -18.59 14.00
C TYR A 369 13.53 -19.49 13.70
N GLU A 370 13.45 -20.77 14.03
CA GLU A 370 14.51 -21.76 13.79
C GLU A 370 14.74 -22.02 12.29
N LYS A 371 13.67 -22.06 11.48
CA LYS A 371 13.76 -22.28 10.03
C LYS A 371 14.53 -21.17 9.33
N TYR A 372 14.25 -19.91 9.66
CA TYR A 372 14.80 -18.77 8.92
C TYR A 372 15.94 -18.04 9.63
N GLY A 373 16.17 -18.31 10.92
CA GLY A 373 17.26 -17.71 11.71
C GLY A 373 17.18 -16.18 11.83
N LYS A 374 15.98 -15.60 11.66
CA LYS A 374 15.73 -14.16 11.63
C LYS A 374 14.65 -13.79 12.65
N PRO A 375 14.73 -12.62 13.32
CA PRO A 375 13.66 -12.17 14.21
C PRO A 375 12.30 -12.11 13.50
N ILE A 376 11.24 -12.40 14.24
CA ILE A 376 9.88 -12.45 13.68
C ILE A 376 9.07 -11.22 14.11
N LEU A 377 8.20 -10.77 13.21
CA LEU A 377 7.15 -9.79 13.46
C LEU A 377 5.81 -10.46 13.16
N ILE A 378 5.02 -10.72 14.21
CA ILE A 378 3.72 -11.38 14.08
C ILE A 378 2.68 -10.31 13.74
N THR A 379 2.44 -10.08 12.46
CA THR A 379 1.53 -9.03 11.99
C THR A 379 0.07 -9.40 12.17
N GLU A 380 -0.25 -10.69 12.23
CA GLU A 380 -1.60 -11.18 12.52
C GLU A 380 -1.53 -12.46 13.36
N PHE A 381 -2.21 -12.49 14.49
CA PHE A 381 -2.52 -13.75 15.16
C PHE A 381 -3.81 -13.68 15.95
N ALA A 382 -4.57 -14.77 15.91
CA ALA A 382 -5.74 -15.00 16.74
C ALA A 382 -6.19 -16.47 16.60
N PRO A 383 -6.75 -17.09 17.64
CA PRO A 383 -7.49 -18.33 17.44
C PRO A 383 -8.66 -18.13 16.47
N ALA A 384 -8.87 -19.07 15.56
CA ALA A 384 -9.97 -19.06 14.61
C ALA A 384 -10.59 -20.47 14.47
N ASP A 385 -11.89 -20.53 14.24
CA ASP A 385 -12.61 -21.73 13.84
C ASP A 385 -13.06 -21.60 12.38
N TRP A 386 -12.17 -21.95 11.46
CA TRP A 386 -12.45 -21.92 10.02
C TRP A 386 -13.57 -22.87 9.56
N SER A 387 -14.10 -23.72 10.45
CA SER A 387 -15.26 -24.57 10.19
C SER A 387 -16.59 -23.95 10.65
N ALA A 388 -16.56 -22.83 11.37
CA ALA A 388 -17.75 -22.16 11.86
C ALA A 388 -18.49 -21.45 10.72
N SER A 389 -19.76 -21.80 10.52
CA SER A 389 -20.64 -21.16 9.53
C SER A 389 -21.58 -20.11 10.13
N THR A 390 -21.72 -20.11 11.46
CA THR A 390 -22.47 -19.12 12.23
C THR A 390 -21.72 -18.82 13.53
N VAL A 391 -21.96 -17.66 14.14
CA VAL A 391 -21.38 -17.28 15.43
C VAL A 391 -21.66 -18.33 16.51
N GLN A 392 -22.87 -18.90 16.52
CA GLN A 392 -23.30 -19.91 17.49
C GLN A 392 -22.56 -21.25 17.32
N ASN A 393 -22.06 -21.53 16.11
CA ASN A 393 -21.33 -22.76 15.81
C ASN A 393 -19.81 -22.63 16.00
N ASN A 394 -19.29 -21.47 16.39
CA ASN A 394 -17.87 -21.33 16.72
C ASN A 394 -17.56 -22.22 17.94
N ARG A 395 -16.63 -23.17 17.77
CA ARG A 395 -16.29 -24.15 18.81
C ARG A 395 -15.37 -23.59 19.90
N HIS A 396 -14.77 -22.42 19.66
CA HIS A 396 -13.88 -21.76 20.60
C HIS A 396 -14.68 -20.73 21.41
N SER A 397 -14.79 -20.93 22.72
CA SER A 397 -15.44 -19.94 23.59
C SER A 397 -14.56 -18.70 23.76
N ALA A 398 -15.19 -17.53 23.99
CA ALA A 398 -14.47 -16.29 24.29
C ALA A 398 -13.56 -16.41 25.53
N GLU A 399 -13.96 -17.20 26.53
CA GLU A 399 -13.13 -17.47 27.71
C GLU A 399 -11.89 -18.30 27.36
N THR A 400 -12.04 -19.33 26.52
CA THR A 400 -10.92 -20.15 26.06
C THR A 400 -9.91 -19.31 25.27
N VAL A 401 -10.38 -18.42 24.39
CA VAL A 401 -9.51 -17.52 23.62
C VAL A 401 -8.84 -16.47 24.52
N LEU A 402 -9.55 -15.95 25.52
CA LEU A 402 -8.97 -15.05 26.53
C LEU A 402 -7.85 -15.74 27.33
N ASN A 403 -8.04 -16.99 27.74
CA ASN A 403 -6.99 -17.75 28.43
C ASN A 403 -5.78 -18.01 27.53
N PHE A 404 -6.00 -18.35 26.25
CA PHE A 404 -4.93 -18.40 25.26
C PHE A 404 -4.14 -17.09 25.21
N ALA A 405 -4.82 -15.93 25.12
CA ALA A 405 -4.14 -14.63 25.06
C ALA A 405 -3.32 -14.36 26.33
N LYS A 406 -3.86 -14.70 27.51
CA LYS A 406 -3.19 -14.56 28.81
C LYS A 406 -1.93 -15.40 28.96
N GLU A 407 -1.78 -16.47 28.19
CA GLU A 407 -0.58 -17.31 28.19
C GLU A 407 0.37 -17.01 27.03
N ALA A 408 -0.19 -16.66 25.86
CA ALA A 408 0.58 -16.40 24.65
C ALA A 408 1.32 -15.06 24.74
N ILE A 409 0.63 -13.99 25.14
CA ILE A 409 1.19 -12.64 25.10
C ILE A 409 2.38 -12.46 26.06
N PRO A 410 2.30 -12.85 27.35
CA PRO A 410 3.46 -12.75 28.23
C PRO A 410 4.66 -13.55 27.71
N TRP A 411 4.41 -14.72 27.11
CA TRP A 411 5.48 -15.50 26.50
C TRP A 411 6.12 -14.79 25.30
N LEU A 412 5.34 -14.15 24.42
CA LEU A 412 5.86 -13.35 23.31
C LEU A 412 6.71 -12.17 23.80
N GLU A 413 6.33 -11.57 24.92
CA GLU A 413 7.09 -10.49 25.57
C GLU A 413 8.45 -10.97 26.08
N GLU A 414 8.54 -12.21 26.57
CA GLU A 414 9.80 -12.83 27.02
C GLU A 414 10.75 -13.23 25.89
N GLN A 415 10.26 -13.45 24.66
CA GLN A 415 11.09 -13.96 23.57
C GLN A 415 11.93 -12.85 22.92
N PRO A 416 13.27 -12.90 22.94
CA PRO A 416 14.12 -11.85 22.35
C PRO A 416 14.07 -11.80 20.82
N TRP A 417 13.65 -12.88 20.18
CA TRP A 417 13.52 -13.02 18.73
C TRP A 417 12.12 -12.63 18.20
N VAL A 418 11.17 -12.33 19.08
CA VAL A 418 9.88 -11.74 18.70
C VAL A 418 10.01 -10.22 18.80
N MET A 419 10.00 -9.54 17.65
CA MET A 419 10.17 -8.09 17.59
C MET A 419 8.87 -7.33 17.86
N GLY A 420 7.72 -7.95 17.57
CA GLY A 420 6.40 -7.41 17.83
C GLY A 420 5.30 -8.40 17.46
N TYR A 421 4.10 -8.12 17.94
CA TYR A 421 2.90 -8.88 17.63
C TYR A 421 1.68 -7.97 17.53
N ALA A 422 0.75 -8.24 16.62
CA ALA A 422 -0.53 -7.55 16.52
C ALA A 422 -1.67 -8.58 16.53
N TRP A 423 -2.54 -8.50 17.53
CA TRP A 423 -3.72 -9.36 17.60
C TRP A 423 -4.67 -9.00 16.44
N PHE A 424 -5.08 -9.99 15.67
CA PHE A 424 -6.06 -9.76 14.62
C PHE A 424 -7.47 -9.79 15.22
N SER A 425 -8.09 -8.61 15.34
CA SER A 425 -9.47 -8.53 15.79
C SER A 425 -10.41 -8.84 14.64
N PHE A 426 -11.05 -10.00 14.67
CA PHE A 426 -12.24 -10.22 13.88
C PHE A 426 -13.37 -9.29 14.36
N GLU A 427 -14.32 -8.98 13.48
CA GLU A 427 -15.59 -8.40 13.90
C GLU A 427 -16.36 -9.47 14.71
N ILE A 428 -17.07 -9.03 15.75
CA ILE A 428 -17.72 -9.95 16.71
C ILE A 428 -18.83 -10.81 16.08
N ASP A 429 -19.34 -10.40 14.93
CA ASP A 429 -20.34 -11.13 14.16
C ASP A 429 -19.75 -12.09 13.10
N ARG A 430 -18.41 -12.18 13.00
CA ARG A 430 -17.75 -13.12 12.08
C ARG A 430 -17.70 -14.53 12.69
N PRO A 431 -18.36 -15.53 12.08
CA PRO A 431 -18.43 -16.89 12.63
C PRO A 431 -17.08 -17.48 13.02
N GLU A 432 -16.08 -17.34 12.16
CA GLU A 432 -14.76 -17.93 12.30
C GLU A 432 -13.94 -17.34 13.45
N GLY A 433 -14.20 -16.10 13.83
CA GLY A 433 -13.33 -15.36 14.75
C GLY A 433 -14.05 -14.56 15.83
N THR A 434 -15.36 -14.72 15.98
CA THR A 434 -16.20 -14.04 16.99
C THR A 434 -15.59 -14.08 18.40
N SER A 435 -15.01 -15.21 18.81
CA SER A 435 -14.37 -15.38 20.13
C SER A 435 -13.02 -14.66 20.27
N SER A 436 -12.45 -14.21 19.16
CA SER A 436 -11.20 -13.43 19.08
C SER A 436 -11.44 -11.93 18.85
N ALA A 437 -12.69 -11.47 18.83
CA ALA A 437 -13.01 -10.06 18.68
C ALA A 437 -12.56 -9.23 19.90
N LEU A 438 -11.87 -8.12 19.65
CA LEU A 438 -11.46 -7.17 20.69
C LEU A 438 -12.56 -6.15 21.02
N PHE A 439 -13.52 -5.97 20.11
CA PHE A 439 -14.58 -4.97 20.22
C PHE A 439 -15.97 -5.61 20.03
N ASN A 440 -16.95 -5.11 20.77
CA ASN A 440 -18.36 -5.33 20.51
C ASN A 440 -18.82 -4.46 19.33
N LEU A 441 -20.02 -4.72 18.79
CA LEU A 441 -20.61 -3.94 17.70
C LEU A 441 -20.80 -2.45 18.02
N ASP A 442 -20.92 -2.10 19.31
CA ASP A 442 -21.05 -0.71 19.77
C ASP A 442 -19.69 0.01 19.95
N GLY A 443 -18.58 -0.66 19.62
CA GLY A 443 -17.23 -0.12 19.75
C GLY A 443 -16.64 -0.21 21.16
N THR A 444 -17.36 -0.79 22.13
CA THR A 444 -16.81 -1.06 23.47
C THR A 444 -15.89 -2.29 23.44
N LEU A 445 -14.89 -2.33 24.34
CA LEU A 445 -13.97 -3.46 24.42
C LEU A 445 -14.65 -4.71 24.99
N THR A 446 -14.42 -5.86 24.37
CA THR A 446 -14.72 -7.18 24.95
C THR A 446 -13.79 -7.46 26.15
N PRO A 447 -14.02 -8.50 26.98
CA PRO A 447 -13.06 -8.89 28.01
C PRO A 447 -11.65 -9.17 27.45
N LEU A 448 -11.57 -9.72 26.25
CA LEU A 448 -10.32 -9.91 25.52
C LEU A 448 -9.70 -8.57 25.09
N GLY A 449 -10.50 -7.65 24.53
CA GLY A 449 -10.07 -6.30 24.21
C GLY A 449 -9.52 -5.54 25.42
N GLN A 450 -10.21 -5.64 26.57
CA GLN A 450 -9.77 -5.03 27.83
C GLN A 450 -8.43 -5.62 28.29
N TYR A 451 -8.27 -6.94 28.21
CA TYR A 451 -6.99 -7.58 28.50
C TYR A 451 -5.88 -7.08 27.56
N TYR A 452 -6.09 -7.10 26.24
CA TYR A 452 -5.10 -6.67 25.26
C TYR A 452 -4.70 -5.19 25.45
N ALA A 453 -5.68 -4.32 25.70
CA ALA A 453 -5.44 -2.91 26.00
C ALA A 453 -4.62 -2.70 27.29
N SER A 454 -4.82 -3.57 28.29
CA SER A 454 -4.13 -3.50 29.58
C SER A 454 -2.66 -3.93 29.55
N VAL A 455 -2.25 -4.72 28.56
CA VAL A 455 -0.85 -5.17 28.44
C VAL A 455 0.06 -3.96 28.26
N ARG A 456 0.95 -3.73 29.23
CA ARG A 456 2.03 -2.75 29.20
C ARG A 456 3.33 -3.51 29.41
N THR A 457 4.28 -3.33 28.51
CA THR A 457 5.62 -3.92 28.61
C THR A 457 6.68 -2.88 28.40
#